data_AF-A0A1Z4JBJ5-F1
#
_entry.id   AF-A0A1Z4JBJ5-F1
#
_cell.length_a   1.000
_cell.length_b   1.000
_cell.length_c   1.000
_cell.angle_alpha   90.00
_cell.angle_beta   90.00
_cell.angle_gamma   90.00
#
_symmetry.space_group_name_H-M   'P 1'
#
loop_
_entity.id
_entity.type
_entity.pdbx_description
1 polymer ?
#
loop_
_entity_poly.entity_id
_entity_poly.type
_entity_poly.pdbx_seq_one_letter_code
_entity_poly.pdbx_strand_id
1 'polypeptide(L)'
;MASPFPGMNPFLEDPEFWSAVHNRLIVAIADDLVDHLSEKYRVEIEKRTYFSDDDESLLVGIPDVAVVTSKVEPISSTVQSSRSVLPEKVTVPILEEVNERYLEIREVATGTVVTVLEILSPKNKRTGEGRIAYERKRNQVLASATNLVEIDLLRGGKAFPIASQHLGDYRILICRGHERPRGDLYAFGLRQPIPIIPIPIVPGEAEPMLDLQALLHRVYDKGRYQLAIDYTRQLQPKLSESDCQWVETLLRCANVLTIA
;
A
#
# COMPACT_ATOMS: atom_id res chain seq x y z
N MET A 1 13.53 9.06 17.44
CA MET A 1 12.54 8.64 18.44
C MET A 1 11.82 7.45 17.84
N ALA A 2 11.62 6.38 18.60
CA ALA A 2 10.92 5.20 18.11
C ALA A 2 9.44 5.54 17.81
N SER A 3 8.81 4.71 16.97
CA SER A 3 7.36 4.77 16.76
C SER A 3 6.62 4.73 18.11
N PRO A 4 5.66 5.62 18.39
CA PRO A 4 4.92 5.61 19.65
C PRO A 4 3.89 4.47 19.72
N PHE A 5 3.62 3.80 18.59
CA PHE A 5 2.61 2.75 18.49
C PHE A 5 3.20 1.38 18.87
N PRO A 6 2.42 0.50 19.54
CA PRO A 6 2.87 -0.84 19.92
C PRO A 6 3.04 -1.79 18.72
N GLY A 7 2.39 -1.48 17.59
CA GLY A 7 2.47 -2.20 16.33
C GLY A 7 2.45 -1.24 15.14
N MET A 8 1.51 -1.41 14.22
CA MET A 8 1.38 -0.52 13.06
C MET A 8 1.08 0.92 13.50
N ASN A 9 1.84 1.88 12.96
CA ASN A 9 1.58 3.30 13.15
C ASN A 9 0.59 3.78 12.07
N PRO A 10 -0.65 4.15 12.43
CA PRO A 10 -1.71 4.46 11.47
C PRO A 10 -1.44 5.72 10.65
N PHE A 11 -0.52 6.60 11.09
CA PHE A 11 -0.11 7.78 10.33
C PHE A 11 0.75 7.44 9.12
N LEU A 12 1.40 6.25 9.11
CA LEU A 12 2.16 5.78 7.96
C LEU A 12 1.26 5.30 6.81
N GLU A 13 -0.04 5.12 7.05
CA GLU A 13 -1.02 4.71 6.03
C GLU A 13 -1.36 5.84 5.05
N ASP A 14 -1.02 7.09 5.36
CA ASP A 14 -1.19 8.21 4.42
C ASP A 14 -0.41 7.90 3.12
N PRO A 15 -1.04 8.02 1.93
CA PRO A 15 -0.36 7.79 0.65
C PRO A 15 0.95 8.54 0.46
N GLU A 16 1.11 9.72 1.08
CA GLU A 16 2.35 10.50 1.07
C GLU A 16 3.53 9.73 1.69
N PHE A 17 3.28 8.96 2.76
CA PHE A 17 4.30 8.18 3.44
C PHE A 17 4.33 6.72 2.99
N TRP A 18 3.16 6.12 2.75
CA TRP A 18 3.02 4.69 2.54
C TRP A 18 3.84 4.20 1.35
N SER A 19 3.90 4.95 0.24
CA SER A 19 4.71 4.56 -0.92
C SER A 19 6.18 4.34 -0.56
N ALA A 20 6.76 5.22 0.25
CA ALA A 20 8.14 5.09 0.72
C ALA A 20 8.29 3.99 1.78
N VAL A 21 7.35 3.87 2.71
CA VAL A 21 7.35 2.84 3.76
C VAL A 21 7.26 1.46 3.13
N HIS A 22 6.32 1.25 2.23
CA HIS A 22 6.07 0.01 1.50
C HIS A 22 7.32 -0.48 0.77
N ASN A 23 7.94 0.38 -0.03
CA ASN A 23 9.16 0.02 -0.77
C ASN A 23 10.33 -0.33 0.17
N ARG A 24 10.54 0.45 1.23
CA ARG A 24 11.60 0.18 2.22
C ARG A 24 11.34 -1.10 3.00
N LEU A 25 10.07 -1.40 3.29
CA LEU A 25 9.67 -2.60 4.01
C LEU A 25 9.86 -3.85 3.15
N ILE A 26 9.54 -3.80 1.86
CA ILE A 26 9.84 -4.89 0.91
C ILE A 26 11.32 -5.24 0.93
N VAL A 27 12.20 -4.24 0.85
CA VAL A 27 13.65 -4.46 0.90
C VAL A 27 14.07 -5.02 2.26
N ALA A 28 13.56 -4.46 3.35
CA ALA A 28 13.89 -4.93 4.70
C ALA A 28 13.48 -6.38 4.95
N ILE A 29 12.32 -6.80 4.43
CA ILE A 29 11.86 -8.20 4.50
C ILE A 29 12.74 -9.08 3.61
N ALA A 30 13.10 -8.63 2.40
CA ALA A 30 13.97 -9.41 1.53
C ALA A 30 15.33 -9.70 2.17
N ASP A 31 15.97 -8.65 2.73
CA ASP A 31 17.25 -8.77 3.42
C ASP A 31 17.15 -9.71 4.64
N ASP A 32 16.12 -9.53 5.47
CA ASP A 32 15.89 -10.37 6.66
C ASP A 32 15.64 -11.83 6.30
N LEU A 33 14.86 -12.11 5.25
CA LEU A 33 14.60 -13.48 4.82
C LEU A 33 15.85 -14.17 4.25
N VAL A 34 16.71 -13.44 3.55
CA VAL A 34 17.98 -14.01 3.05
C VAL A 34 18.86 -14.49 4.20
N ASP A 35 18.89 -13.76 5.32
CA ASP A 35 19.69 -14.13 6.50
C ASP A 35 19.16 -15.39 7.24
N HIS A 36 17.87 -15.70 7.07
CA HIS A 36 17.21 -16.82 7.78
C HIS A 36 16.86 -18.02 6.89
N LEU A 37 16.99 -17.89 5.57
CA LEU A 37 16.79 -18.98 4.62
C LEU A 37 18.10 -19.76 4.41
N SER A 38 17.97 -21.06 4.11
CA SER A 38 19.12 -21.84 3.66
C SER A 38 19.55 -21.43 2.25
N GLU A 39 20.80 -21.72 1.87
CA GLU A 39 21.36 -21.45 0.53
C GLU A 39 20.62 -22.16 -0.62
N LYS A 40 19.67 -23.05 -0.29
CA LYS A 40 18.75 -23.66 -1.27
C LYS A 40 17.81 -22.62 -1.88
N TYR A 41 17.56 -21.51 -1.19
CA TYR A 41 16.60 -20.50 -1.60
C TYR A 41 17.28 -19.15 -1.84
N ARG A 42 16.66 -18.36 -2.71
CA ARG A 42 16.96 -16.94 -2.89
C ARG A 42 15.67 -16.14 -2.86
N VAL A 43 15.77 -14.88 -2.44
CA VAL A 43 14.64 -13.94 -2.42
C VAL A 43 14.81 -12.94 -3.56
N GLU A 44 13.80 -12.82 -4.40
CA GLU A 44 13.78 -11.88 -5.53
C GLU A 44 12.71 -10.81 -5.31
N ILE A 45 13.06 -9.55 -5.60
CA ILE A 45 12.11 -8.42 -5.58
C ILE A 45 11.57 -8.23 -6.99
N GLU A 46 10.39 -8.77 -7.24
CA GLU A 46 9.71 -8.67 -8.53
C GLU A 46 8.91 -7.37 -8.63
N LYS A 47 8.55 -6.99 -9.86
CA LYS A 47 7.66 -5.85 -10.12
C LYS A 47 6.54 -6.21 -11.09
N ARG A 48 5.39 -5.57 -10.90
CA ARG A 48 4.24 -5.60 -11.81
C ARG A 48 3.95 -4.18 -12.28
N THR A 49 3.79 -4.01 -13.59
CA THR A 49 3.49 -2.72 -14.21
C THR A 49 2.10 -2.76 -14.83
N TYR A 50 1.32 -1.71 -14.60
CA TYR A 50 0.03 -1.47 -15.25
C TYR A 50 -0.20 0.03 -15.41
N PHE A 51 -1.13 0.41 -16.26
CA PHE A 51 -1.51 1.80 -16.49
C PHE A 51 -2.78 2.13 -15.70
N SER A 52 -2.83 3.30 -15.06
CA SER A 52 -3.96 3.76 -14.25
C SER A 52 -4.37 5.18 -14.63
N ASP A 53 -5.67 5.44 -14.60
CA ASP A 53 -6.30 6.75 -14.88
C ASP A 53 -6.63 7.51 -13.58
N ASP A 54 -5.83 7.32 -12.52
CA ASP A 54 -6.17 7.76 -11.15
C ASP A 54 -5.89 9.26 -10.98
N ASP A 55 -6.71 10.09 -11.62
CA ASP A 55 -6.58 11.55 -11.63
C ASP A 55 -7.58 12.22 -10.68
N GLU A 56 -7.48 11.94 -9.37
CA GLU A 56 -8.09 12.83 -8.35
C GLU A 56 -7.33 14.17 -8.24
N SER A 57 -6.22 14.35 -8.95
CA SER A 57 -5.36 15.55 -8.87
C SER A 57 -5.79 16.71 -9.78
N LEU A 58 -6.69 16.48 -10.75
CA LEU A 58 -7.17 17.53 -11.67
C LEU A 58 -8.22 18.49 -11.09
N LEU A 59 -8.62 18.35 -9.82
CA LEU A 59 -9.63 19.23 -9.20
C LEU A 59 -9.13 20.60 -8.74
N VAL A 60 -7.85 20.96 -8.95
CA VAL A 60 -7.34 22.31 -8.67
C VAL A 60 -6.64 22.88 -9.89
N GLY A 61 -7.41 23.11 -10.96
CA GLY A 61 -7.02 24.01 -12.03
C GLY A 61 -7.37 25.45 -11.64
N ILE A 62 -6.48 26.12 -10.88
CA ILE A 62 -6.46 27.58 -10.88
C ILE A 62 -5.93 27.99 -12.27
N PRO A 63 -6.70 28.72 -13.10
CA PRO A 63 -6.16 29.21 -14.35
C PRO A 63 -5.11 30.30 -14.06
N ASP A 64 -3.84 29.97 -14.26
CA ASP A 64 -2.80 30.98 -14.40
C ASP A 64 -2.98 31.66 -15.76
N VAL A 65 -3.26 32.97 -15.70
CA VAL A 65 -3.56 33.90 -16.82
C VAL A 65 -5.05 34.06 -17.13
N ALA A 66 -5.69 34.94 -16.34
CA ALA A 66 -6.84 35.70 -16.79
C ALA A 66 -6.35 36.90 -17.63
N VAL A 67 -6.48 36.84 -18.96
CA VAL A 67 -6.38 38.04 -19.80
C VAL A 67 -7.71 38.77 -19.72
N VAL A 68 -7.77 39.83 -18.93
CA VAL A 68 -8.87 40.81 -18.98
C VAL A 68 -8.67 41.67 -20.22
N THR A 69 -9.30 41.31 -21.34
CA THR A 69 -9.48 42.24 -22.46
C THR A 69 -10.76 43.05 -22.26
N SER A 70 -10.56 44.36 -22.19
CA SER A 70 -11.53 45.43 -22.01
C SER A 70 -12.72 45.40 -22.97
N LYS A 71 -13.89 45.79 -22.42
CA LYS A 71 -15.17 46.06 -23.10
C LYS A 71 -15.03 46.87 -24.39
N VAL A 72 -15.68 46.40 -25.45
CA VAL A 72 -16.28 47.24 -26.52
C VAL A 72 -17.58 46.57 -26.97
N GLU A 73 -18.72 47.28 -26.91
CA GLU A 73 -19.97 46.92 -27.58
C GLU A 73 -20.22 47.85 -28.81
N PRO A 74 -21.25 47.63 -29.64
CA PRO A 74 -21.24 46.70 -30.78
C PRO A 74 -21.50 47.43 -32.10
N ILE A 75 -21.10 46.85 -33.24
CA ILE A 75 -21.65 47.26 -34.54
C ILE A 75 -22.12 46.02 -35.29
N SER A 76 -23.40 46.04 -35.63
CA SER A 76 -24.12 44.97 -36.31
C SER A 76 -23.73 44.93 -37.78
N SER A 77 -23.28 43.77 -38.27
CA SER A 77 -23.29 43.44 -39.69
C SER A 77 -23.41 41.94 -39.88
N THR A 78 -24.45 41.54 -40.59
CA THR A 78 -24.74 40.19 -41.08
C THR A 78 -23.63 39.74 -42.02
N VAL A 79 -22.86 38.72 -41.62
CA VAL A 79 -21.96 37.99 -42.51
C VAL A 79 -22.17 36.49 -42.33
N GLN A 80 -22.46 35.83 -43.44
CA GLN A 80 -22.60 34.39 -43.56
C GLN A 80 -21.24 33.76 -43.24
N SER A 81 -21.08 33.31 -41.99
CA SER A 81 -19.82 32.76 -41.49
C SER A 81 -19.72 31.29 -41.88
N SER A 82 -18.85 30.98 -42.84
CA SER A 82 -18.24 29.65 -42.87
C SER A 82 -17.51 29.47 -41.54
N ARG A 83 -18.04 28.62 -40.65
CA ARG A 83 -17.35 28.26 -39.41
C ARG A 83 -16.04 27.57 -39.79
N SER A 84 -14.94 28.32 -39.80
CA SER A 84 -13.61 27.71 -39.81
C SER A 84 -13.47 26.94 -38.50
N VAL A 85 -13.30 25.62 -38.59
CA VAL A 85 -13.02 24.80 -37.41
C VAL A 85 -11.62 25.19 -36.93
N LEU A 86 -11.57 25.96 -35.84
CA LEU A 86 -10.33 26.31 -35.17
C LEU A 86 -10.02 25.23 -34.12
N PRO A 87 -8.76 24.83 -33.97
CA PRO A 87 -8.39 23.82 -32.98
C PRO A 87 -8.62 24.35 -31.56
N GLU A 88 -9.41 23.61 -30.78
CA GLU A 88 -9.56 23.82 -29.34
C GLU A 88 -8.46 23.06 -28.61
N LYS A 89 -7.79 23.71 -27.66
CA LYS A 89 -6.86 23.03 -26.77
C LYS A 89 -7.67 22.27 -25.72
N VAL A 90 -7.70 20.96 -25.84
CA VAL A 90 -8.34 20.05 -24.88
C VAL A 90 -7.28 19.34 -24.05
N THR A 91 -7.60 19.03 -22.80
CA THR A 91 -6.80 18.12 -21.97
C THR A 91 -7.14 16.69 -22.35
N VAL A 92 -6.11 15.90 -22.67
CA VAL A 92 -6.25 14.46 -22.94
C VAL A 92 -5.83 13.72 -21.67
N PRO A 93 -6.61 12.75 -21.17
CA PRO A 93 -6.20 11.94 -20.02
C PRO A 93 -4.95 11.15 -20.38
N ILE A 94 -3.90 11.28 -19.56
CA ILE A 94 -2.65 10.53 -19.70
C ILE A 94 -2.67 9.46 -18.62
N LEU A 95 -2.52 8.20 -19.02
CA LEU A 95 -2.43 7.11 -18.06
C LEU A 95 -1.08 7.14 -17.33
N GLU A 96 -1.11 7.04 -16.01
CA GLU A 96 0.09 6.89 -15.19
C GLU A 96 0.58 5.44 -15.24
N GLU A 97 1.86 5.23 -15.52
CA GLU A 97 2.49 3.92 -15.36
C GLU A 97 2.72 3.65 -13.86
N VAL A 98 2.03 2.65 -13.33
CA VAL A 98 2.14 2.23 -11.93
C VAL A 98 3.00 0.98 -11.83
N ASN A 99 4.02 1.05 -10.96
CA ASN A 99 4.91 -0.06 -10.64
C ASN A 99 4.67 -0.54 -9.20
N GLU A 100 4.25 -1.79 -9.02
CA GLU A 100 4.06 -2.43 -7.72
C GLU A 100 5.07 -3.55 -7.51
N ARG A 101 5.70 -3.58 -6.34
CA ARG A 101 6.73 -4.57 -5.99
C ARG A 101 6.19 -5.63 -5.04
N TYR A 102 6.77 -6.82 -5.14
CA TYR A 102 6.46 -7.96 -4.29
C TYR A 102 7.67 -8.89 -4.20
N LEU A 103 7.63 -9.86 -3.29
CA LEU A 103 8.72 -10.81 -3.09
C LEU A 103 8.37 -12.19 -3.61
N GLU A 104 9.35 -12.86 -4.20
CA GLU A 104 9.31 -14.28 -4.52
C GLU A 104 10.48 -15.00 -3.87
N ILE A 105 10.20 -16.04 -3.08
CA ILE A 105 11.20 -17.00 -2.63
C ILE A 105 11.30 -18.09 -3.69
N ARG A 106 12.48 -18.27 -4.27
CA ARG A 106 12.75 -19.24 -5.34
C ARG A 106 13.77 -20.26 -4.89
N GLU A 107 13.56 -21.52 -5.27
CA GLU A 107 14.61 -22.54 -5.15
C GLU A 107 15.72 -22.24 -6.17
N VAL A 108 16.98 -22.21 -5.71
CA VAL A 108 18.14 -21.85 -6.54
C VAL A 108 18.38 -22.86 -7.67
N ALA A 109 18.25 -24.16 -7.36
CA ALA A 109 18.55 -25.22 -8.32
C ALA A 109 17.60 -25.27 -9.52
N THR A 110 16.31 -24.97 -9.30
CA THR A 110 15.25 -25.12 -10.31
C THR A 110 14.67 -23.79 -10.79
N GLY A 111 14.85 -22.71 -10.03
CA GLY A 111 14.20 -21.42 -10.25
C GLY A 111 12.71 -21.39 -9.87
N THR A 112 12.18 -22.50 -9.35
CA THR A 112 10.77 -22.65 -8.98
C THR A 112 10.40 -21.65 -7.89
N VAL A 113 9.29 -20.94 -8.08
CA VAL A 113 8.72 -20.06 -7.05
C VAL A 113 8.06 -20.93 -5.99
N VAL A 114 8.55 -20.83 -4.76
CA VAL A 114 8.03 -21.57 -3.62
C VAL A 114 6.99 -20.73 -2.89
N THR A 115 7.27 -19.44 -2.70
CA THR A 115 6.40 -18.55 -1.92
C THR A 115 6.38 -17.17 -2.54
N VAL A 116 5.18 -16.61 -2.68
CA VAL A 116 4.94 -15.21 -3.06
C VAL A 116 4.53 -14.46 -1.81
N LEU A 117 5.22 -13.36 -1.50
CA LEU A 117 4.90 -12.47 -0.39
C LEU A 117 4.54 -11.08 -0.93
N GLU A 118 3.32 -10.64 -0.61
CA GLU A 118 2.69 -9.44 -1.12
C GLU A 118 2.32 -8.51 0.04
N ILE A 119 2.82 -7.28 0.00
CA ILE A 119 2.42 -6.21 0.91
C ILE A 119 1.43 -5.33 0.17
N LEU A 120 0.20 -5.21 0.68
CA LEU A 120 -0.84 -4.47 -0.02
C LEU A 120 -0.54 -2.97 -0.08
N SER A 121 -0.86 -2.36 -1.21
CA SER A 121 -0.87 -0.92 -1.40
C SER A 121 -2.32 -0.37 -1.45
N PRO A 122 -2.52 0.94 -1.24
CA PRO A 122 -3.83 1.56 -1.42
C PRO A 122 -4.43 1.29 -2.81
N LYS A 123 -3.59 1.26 -3.86
CA LYS A 123 -4.02 0.98 -5.24
C LYS A 123 -4.60 -0.44 -5.40
N ASN A 124 -4.18 -1.40 -4.58
CA ASN A 124 -4.78 -2.75 -4.59
C ASN A 124 -6.16 -2.79 -3.93
N LYS A 125 -6.43 -1.90 -2.97
CA LYS A 125 -7.67 -1.91 -2.17
C LYS A 125 -8.76 -0.99 -2.74
N ARG A 126 -8.42 -0.05 -3.62
CA ARG A 126 -9.37 0.81 -4.35
C ARG A 126 -9.97 0.07 -5.55
N THR A 127 -11.09 0.53 -6.06
CA THR A 127 -11.59 0.06 -7.36
C THR A 127 -10.70 0.58 -8.48
N GLY A 128 -10.50 -0.21 -9.55
CA GLY A 128 -9.71 0.19 -10.71
C GLY A 128 -8.66 -0.86 -11.10
N GLU A 129 -7.76 -0.46 -12.00
CA GLU A 129 -6.76 -1.35 -12.61
C GLU A 129 -5.83 -2.00 -11.58
N GLY A 130 -5.42 -1.29 -10.54
CA GLY A 130 -4.53 -1.83 -9.50
C GLY A 130 -5.13 -3.01 -8.72
N ARG A 131 -6.43 -2.94 -8.43
CA ARG A 131 -7.14 -4.07 -7.82
C ARG A 131 -7.32 -5.22 -8.79
N ILE A 132 -7.73 -4.95 -10.03
CA ILE A 132 -7.93 -5.98 -11.06
C ILE A 132 -6.61 -6.74 -11.31
N ALA A 133 -5.51 -6.00 -11.44
CA ALA A 133 -4.17 -6.56 -11.64
C ALA A 133 -3.76 -7.45 -10.47
N TYR A 134 -3.98 -7.00 -9.23
CA TYR A 134 -3.67 -7.79 -8.05
C TYR A 134 -4.57 -9.02 -7.90
N GLU A 135 -5.89 -8.91 -8.09
CA GLU A 135 -6.81 -10.06 -8.03
C GLU A 135 -6.44 -11.14 -9.05
N ARG A 136 -5.98 -10.72 -10.24
CA ARG A 136 -5.46 -11.65 -11.26
C ARG A 136 -4.23 -12.40 -10.76
N LYS A 137 -3.20 -11.71 -10.24
CA LYS A 137 -1.99 -12.37 -9.67
C LYS A 137 -2.35 -13.25 -8.49
N ARG A 138 -3.17 -12.75 -7.56
CA ARG A 138 -3.65 -13.49 -6.39
C ARG A 138 -4.30 -14.81 -6.80
N ASN A 139 -5.22 -14.77 -7.77
CA ASN A 139 -5.87 -15.99 -8.29
C ASN A 139 -4.89 -16.93 -9.00
N GLN A 140 -3.91 -16.42 -9.75
CA GLN A 140 -2.85 -17.24 -10.37
C GLN A 140 -2.01 -17.98 -9.32
N VAL A 141 -1.60 -17.29 -8.25
CA VAL A 141 -0.84 -17.91 -7.15
C VAL A 141 -1.69 -18.95 -6.43
N LEU A 142 -2.95 -18.61 -6.12
CA LEU A 142 -3.90 -19.52 -5.46
C LEU A 142 -4.26 -20.77 -6.29
N ALA A 143 -4.16 -20.68 -7.62
CA ALA A 143 -4.36 -21.81 -8.54
C ALA A 143 -3.11 -22.68 -8.75
N SER A 144 -1.95 -22.30 -8.20
CA SER A 144 -0.68 -23.03 -8.32
C SER A 144 -0.32 -23.83 -7.05
N ALA A 145 0.83 -24.49 -7.02
CA ALA A 145 1.37 -25.09 -5.78
C ALA A 145 2.15 -24.09 -4.89
N THR A 146 2.38 -22.87 -5.38
CA THR A 146 3.13 -21.80 -4.71
C THR A 146 2.40 -21.33 -3.46
N ASN A 147 3.09 -21.10 -2.35
CA ASN A 147 2.50 -20.50 -1.15
C ASN A 147 2.22 -19.00 -1.36
N LEU A 148 1.22 -18.46 -0.67
CA LEU A 148 0.90 -17.03 -0.66
C LEU A 148 1.00 -16.48 0.77
N VAL A 149 1.71 -15.38 0.95
CA VAL A 149 1.67 -14.55 2.16
C VAL A 149 1.20 -13.16 1.76
N GLU A 150 0.03 -12.73 2.22
CA GLU A 150 -0.58 -11.43 1.93
C GLU A 150 -0.63 -10.60 3.21
N ILE A 151 0.08 -9.48 3.23
CA ILE A 151 0.24 -8.58 4.39
C ILE A 151 -0.57 -7.30 4.12
N ASP A 152 -1.61 -7.08 4.91
CA ASP A 152 -2.47 -5.89 4.84
C ASP A 152 -2.32 -5.05 6.12
N LEU A 153 -1.48 -4.02 6.03
CA LEU A 153 -1.26 -3.03 7.09
C LEU A 153 -2.06 -1.74 6.84
N LEU A 154 -3.11 -1.80 6.02
CA LEU A 154 -3.95 -0.64 5.67
C LEU A 154 -5.36 -0.84 6.21
N ARG A 155 -5.88 0.10 6.99
CA ARG A 155 -7.28 0.09 7.45
C ARG A 155 -8.25 0.47 6.34
N GLY A 156 -7.81 1.34 5.43
CA GLY A 156 -8.62 1.87 4.33
C GLY A 156 -8.78 0.90 3.16
N GLY A 157 -9.83 1.13 2.36
CA GLY A 157 -10.11 0.39 1.12
C GLY A 157 -10.83 -0.94 1.33
N LYS A 158 -11.23 -1.58 0.23
CA LYS A 158 -12.00 -2.82 0.26
C LYS A 158 -11.06 -4.03 0.44
N ALA A 159 -11.25 -4.79 1.51
CA ALA A 159 -10.51 -6.02 1.74
C ALA A 159 -10.71 -7.05 0.60
N PHE A 160 -9.73 -7.94 0.42
CA PHE A 160 -9.88 -9.08 -0.48
C PHE A 160 -10.79 -10.16 0.13
N PRO A 161 -11.42 -11.02 -0.71
CA PRO A 161 -12.28 -12.09 -0.20
C PRO A 161 -11.53 -13.05 0.71
N ILE A 162 -11.94 -13.06 1.99
CA ILE A 162 -11.51 -14.00 3.04
C ILE A 162 -12.76 -14.37 3.83
N ALA A 163 -13.05 -15.67 3.95
CA ALA A 163 -14.21 -16.16 4.69
C ALA A 163 -13.93 -16.14 6.21
N SER A 164 -13.97 -14.95 6.82
CA SER A 164 -13.78 -14.75 8.26
C SER A 164 -14.77 -13.73 8.81
N GLN A 165 -15.23 -13.94 10.06
CA GLN A 165 -16.08 -13.00 10.79
C GLN A 165 -15.27 -11.88 11.46
N HIS A 166 -13.95 -12.06 11.62
CA HIS A 166 -13.07 -11.15 12.33
C HIS A 166 -11.84 -10.85 11.47
N LEU A 167 -11.87 -9.72 10.77
CA LEU A 167 -10.76 -9.31 9.91
C LEU A 167 -9.76 -8.37 10.59
N GLY A 168 -10.09 -7.82 11.76
CA GLY A 168 -9.26 -6.83 12.46
C GLY A 168 -9.10 -5.51 11.69
N ASP A 169 -8.27 -4.63 12.23
CA ASP A 169 -7.82 -3.41 11.54
C ASP A 169 -6.79 -3.79 10.48
N TYR A 170 -5.87 -4.66 10.86
CA TYR A 170 -4.78 -5.18 10.05
C TYR A 170 -4.83 -6.70 10.01
N ARG A 171 -4.28 -7.29 8.96
CA ARG A 171 -4.23 -8.75 8.85
C ARG A 171 -3.07 -9.26 8.02
N ILE A 172 -2.67 -10.49 8.30
CA ILE A 172 -1.75 -11.25 7.47
C ILE A 172 -2.41 -12.59 7.15
N LEU A 173 -2.51 -12.91 5.87
CA LEU A 173 -3.05 -14.16 5.36
C LEU A 173 -1.92 -15.04 4.85
N ILE A 174 -1.84 -16.27 5.35
CA ILE A 174 -0.90 -17.29 4.89
C ILE A 174 -1.69 -18.43 4.27
N CYS A 175 -1.46 -18.69 2.98
CA CYS A 175 -2.06 -19.82 2.27
C CYS A 175 -0.94 -20.73 1.76
N ARG A 176 -0.71 -21.83 2.49
CA ARG A 176 0.18 -22.91 2.03
C ARG A 176 -0.44 -23.60 0.82
N GLY A 177 0.33 -23.80 -0.24
CA GLY A 177 -0.17 -24.39 -1.50
C GLY A 177 -0.81 -25.77 -1.31
N HIS A 178 -0.26 -26.56 -0.38
CA HIS A 178 -0.70 -27.92 -0.08
C HIS A 178 -1.87 -28.02 0.92
N GLU A 179 -2.27 -26.92 1.57
CA GLU A 179 -3.37 -26.90 2.56
C GLU A 179 -4.66 -26.25 2.01
N ARG A 180 -4.63 -25.82 0.75
CA ARG A 180 -5.78 -25.14 0.12
C ARG A 180 -7.02 -26.05 0.10
N PRO A 181 -8.23 -25.47 0.32
CA PRO A 181 -8.56 -24.04 0.33
C PRO A 181 -8.40 -23.35 1.70
N ARG A 182 -7.75 -23.97 2.68
CA ARG A 182 -7.53 -23.35 4.00
C ARG A 182 -6.34 -22.39 3.97
N GLY A 183 -6.33 -21.48 4.94
CA GLY A 183 -5.22 -20.58 5.20
C GLY A 183 -5.28 -20.07 6.64
N ASP A 184 -4.14 -19.63 7.14
CA ASP A 184 -4.00 -19.04 8.47
C ASP A 184 -4.18 -17.53 8.37
N LEU A 185 -5.15 -16.99 9.12
CA LEU A 185 -5.42 -15.56 9.19
C LEU A 185 -4.97 -15.01 10.54
N TYR A 186 -3.96 -14.15 10.51
CA TYR A 186 -3.52 -13.37 11.66
C TYR A 186 -4.18 -12.00 11.61
N ALA A 187 -5.37 -11.86 12.20
CA ALA A 187 -6.07 -10.58 12.32
C ALA A 187 -5.72 -9.90 13.65
N PHE A 188 -5.40 -8.61 13.59
CA PHE A 188 -5.02 -7.82 14.78
C PHE A 188 -5.51 -6.38 14.67
N GLY A 189 -5.69 -5.75 15.83
CA GLY A 189 -6.18 -4.39 15.96
C GLY A 189 -5.07 -3.35 16.11
N LEU A 190 -5.44 -2.08 16.03
CA LEU A 190 -4.55 -0.92 16.14
C LEU A 190 -3.67 -0.91 17.41
N ARG A 191 -4.19 -1.45 18.51
CA ARG A 191 -3.52 -1.44 19.82
C ARG A 191 -2.62 -2.64 20.05
N GLN A 192 -2.57 -3.58 19.10
CA GLN A 192 -1.83 -4.83 19.21
C GLN A 192 -0.50 -4.76 18.44
N PRO A 193 0.54 -5.44 18.92
CA PRO A 193 1.75 -5.62 18.13
C PRO A 193 1.46 -6.44 16.87
N ILE A 194 2.28 -6.25 15.82
CA ILE A 194 2.23 -7.08 14.63
C ILE A 194 2.75 -8.48 15.02
N PRO A 195 2.00 -9.57 14.75
CA PRO A 195 2.41 -10.90 15.13
C PRO A 195 3.65 -11.36 14.33
N ILE A 196 4.52 -12.12 14.98
CA ILE A 196 5.60 -12.85 14.31
C ILE A 196 4.97 -14.04 13.59
N ILE A 197 5.26 -14.20 12.31
CA ILE A 197 4.64 -15.20 11.46
C ILE A 197 5.68 -16.15 10.85
N PRO A 198 5.34 -17.42 10.60
CA PRO A 198 6.20 -18.27 9.78
C PRO A 198 6.07 -17.90 8.30
N ILE A 199 7.16 -17.93 7.55
CA ILE A 199 7.11 -17.79 6.09
C ILE A 199 7.18 -19.20 5.48
N PRO A 200 6.09 -19.68 4.86
CA PRO A 200 6.04 -21.05 4.37
C PRO A 200 7.08 -21.25 3.28
N ILE A 201 7.69 -22.44 3.28
CA ILE A 201 8.59 -22.91 2.22
C ILE A 201 8.12 -24.30 1.75
N VAL A 202 9.04 -25.16 1.31
CA VAL A 202 8.70 -26.53 0.92
C VAL A 202 8.29 -27.34 2.16
N PRO A 203 7.23 -28.18 2.09
CA PRO A 203 6.80 -28.98 3.23
C PRO A 203 7.92 -29.85 3.81
N GLY A 204 8.01 -29.88 5.15
CA GLY A 204 9.02 -30.64 5.88
C GLY A 204 10.34 -29.90 6.13
N GLU A 205 10.52 -28.70 5.57
CA GLU A 205 11.64 -27.82 5.89
C GLU A 205 11.25 -26.80 6.97
N ALA A 206 12.24 -26.28 7.69
CA ALA A 206 12.00 -25.30 8.75
C ALA A 206 11.63 -23.93 8.15
N GLU A 207 10.41 -23.46 8.43
CA GLU A 207 9.92 -22.15 8.00
C GLU A 207 10.63 -21.04 8.81
N PRO A 208 11.27 -20.03 8.17
CA PRO A 208 11.83 -18.90 8.89
C PRO A 208 10.71 -18.05 9.52
N MET A 209 10.95 -17.52 10.71
CA MET A 209 10.02 -16.65 11.41
C MET A 209 10.30 -15.19 11.06
N LEU A 210 9.30 -14.48 10.53
CA LEU A 210 9.40 -13.07 10.15
C LEU A 210 8.88 -12.17 11.29
N ASP A 211 9.77 -11.37 11.88
CA ASP A 211 9.41 -10.30 12.81
C ASP A 211 9.15 -8.99 12.05
N LEU A 212 7.95 -8.91 11.47
CA LEU A 212 7.54 -7.75 10.68
C LEU A 212 7.49 -6.46 11.51
N GLN A 213 7.23 -6.56 12.82
CA GLN A 213 7.21 -5.40 13.72
C GLN A 213 8.60 -4.75 13.81
N ALA A 214 9.63 -5.56 14.08
CA ALA A 214 11.00 -5.06 14.17
C ALA A 214 11.46 -4.40 12.86
N LEU A 215 11.09 -4.98 11.72
CA LEU A 215 11.41 -4.43 10.40
C LEU A 215 10.68 -3.10 10.13
N LEU A 216 9.39 -3.01 10.47
CA LEU A 216 8.64 -1.77 10.33
C LEU A 216 9.21 -0.66 11.21
N HIS A 217 9.58 -0.96 12.47
CA HIS A 217 10.22 0.01 13.35
C HIS A 217 11.59 0.47 12.81
N ARG A 218 12.39 -0.45 12.26
CA ARG A 218 13.65 -0.11 11.59
C ARG A 218 13.43 0.81 10.40
N VAL A 219 12.39 0.57 9.58
CA VAL A 219 12.02 1.43 8.46
C VAL A 219 11.58 2.81 8.95
N TYR A 220 10.77 2.86 10.01
CA TYR A 220 10.33 4.10 10.64
C TYR A 220 11.53 4.96 11.10
N ASP A 221 12.46 4.35 11.84
CA ASP A 221 13.62 5.03 12.40
C ASP A 221 14.60 5.49 11.33
N LYS A 222 14.94 4.60 10.37
CA LYS A 222 15.85 4.94 9.26
C LYS A 222 15.26 6.01 8.35
N GLY A 223 13.95 6.01 8.13
CA GLY A 223 13.25 7.04 7.37
C GLY A 223 13.07 8.36 8.10
N ARG A 224 13.36 8.41 9.41
CA ARG A 224 13.13 9.56 10.29
C ARG A 224 11.69 10.07 10.23
N TYR A 225 10.72 9.17 10.12
CA TYR A 225 9.31 9.55 9.94
C TYR A 225 8.75 10.35 11.12
N GLN A 226 9.35 10.27 12.30
CA GLN A 226 9.01 11.15 13.43
C GLN A 226 9.15 12.65 13.12
N LEU A 227 9.96 13.02 12.12
CA LEU A 227 10.16 14.42 11.71
C LEU A 227 9.16 14.86 10.63
N ALA A 228 8.56 13.92 9.91
CA ALA A 228 7.70 14.18 8.77
C ALA A 228 6.21 14.06 9.10
N ILE A 229 5.86 13.21 10.07
CA ILE A 229 4.48 12.98 10.47
C ILE A 229 4.00 14.14 11.34
N ASP A 230 2.93 14.82 10.90
CA ASP A 230 2.12 15.67 11.75
C ASP A 230 1.08 14.84 12.50
N TYR A 231 1.37 14.56 13.77
CA TYR A 231 0.51 13.78 14.65
C TYR A 231 -0.78 14.51 15.09
N THR A 232 -0.95 15.79 14.74
CA THR A 232 -2.19 16.53 14.97
C THR A 232 -3.22 16.33 13.86
N ARG A 233 -2.79 15.82 12.70
CA ARG A 233 -3.66 15.59 11.54
C ARG A 233 -4.63 14.44 11.81
N GLN A 234 -5.87 14.61 11.36
CA GLN A 234 -6.88 13.56 11.45
C GLN A 234 -6.52 12.38 10.53
N LEU A 235 -6.48 11.18 11.11
CA LEU A 235 -6.22 9.94 10.39
C LEU A 235 -7.33 9.61 9.38
N GLN A 236 -6.91 9.09 8.23
CA GLN A 236 -7.78 8.47 7.23
C GLN A 236 -7.38 6.99 7.06
N PRO A 237 -8.32 6.04 7.17
CA PRO A 237 -9.72 6.23 7.55
C PRO A 237 -9.86 6.71 9.00
N LYS A 238 -10.98 7.40 9.28
CA LYS A 238 -11.32 7.89 10.62
C LYS A 238 -11.34 6.74 11.62
N LEU A 239 -10.74 6.97 12.77
CA LEU A 239 -10.78 6.05 13.90
C LEU A 239 -12.13 6.08 14.62
N SER A 240 -12.43 5.02 15.35
CA SER A 240 -13.51 5.02 16.33
C SER A 240 -13.23 6.04 17.43
N GLU A 241 -14.26 6.50 18.15
CA GLU A 241 -14.08 7.46 19.26
C GLU A 241 -13.15 6.91 20.34
N SER A 242 -13.27 5.61 20.66
CA SER A 242 -12.44 4.95 21.67
C SER A 242 -10.98 4.84 21.23
N ASP A 243 -10.71 4.65 19.93
CA ASP A 243 -9.36 4.63 19.39
C ASP A 243 -8.76 6.02 19.27
N CYS A 244 -9.55 7.05 18.91
CA CYS A 244 -9.11 8.44 18.94
C CYS A 244 -8.59 8.85 20.33
N GLN A 245 -9.35 8.56 21.39
CA GLN A 245 -8.95 8.88 22.77
C GLN A 245 -7.68 8.13 23.20
N TRP A 246 -7.56 6.86 22.78
CA TRP A 246 -6.37 6.06 23.04
C TRP A 246 -5.13 6.60 22.33
N VAL A 247 -5.25 6.94 21.03
CA VAL A 247 -4.16 7.55 20.25
C VAL A 247 -3.71 8.87 20.88
N GLU A 248 -4.66 9.73 21.26
CA GLU A 248 -4.32 11.01 21.89
C GLU A 248 -3.56 10.81 23.21
N THR A 249 -4.01 9.88 24.05
CA THR A 249 -3.33 9.54 25.31
C THR A 249 -1.92 9.02 25.06
N LEU A 250 -1.78 8.10 24.09
CA LEU A 250 -0.49 7.51 23.71
C LEU A 250 0.51 8.57 23.23
N LEU A 251 0.08 9.47 22.35
CA LEU A 251 0.93 10.51 21.78
C LEU A 251 1.34 11.57 22.81
N ARG A 252 0.47 11.88 23.78
CA ARG A 252 0.81 12.73 24.94
C ARG A 252 1.86 12.04 25.83
N CYS A 253 1.67 10.76 26.16
CA CYS A 253 2.64 10.00 26.96
C CYS A 253 4.01 9.86 26.27
N ALA A 254 4.02 9.81 24.94
CA ALA A 254 5.23 9.74 24.14
C ALA A 254 5.91 11.12 23.94
N ASN A 255 5.34 12.21 24.49
CA ASN A 255 5.82 13.59 24.33
C ASN A 255 5.93 14.06 22.86
N VAL A 256 5.06 13.55 21.97
CA VAL A 256 5.04 13.93 20.55
C VAL A 256 4.07 15.07 20.27
N LEU A 257 3.01 15.18 21.08
CA LEU A 257 2.13 16.35 21.08
C LEU A 257 2.71 17.38 22.05
N THR A 258 3.45 18.36 21.52
CA THR A 258 3.86 19.53 22.30
C THR A 258 2.60 20.31 22.67
N ILE A 259 2.31 20.43 23.97
CA ILE A 259 1.26 21.33 24.48
C ILE A 259 1.71 22.75 24.11
N ALA A 260 0.91 23.42 23.27
CA ALA A 260 1.06 24.86 23.01
C ALA A 260 0.76 25.68 24.28
#